data_AF-A0A8C4X083-F1
#
_entry.id   AF-A0A8C4X083-F1
#
_cell.length_a   1.000
_cell.length_b   1.000
_cell.length_c   1.000
_cell.angle_alpha   90.00
_cell.angle_beta   90.00
_cell.angle_gamma   90.00
#
_symmetry.space_group_name_H-M   'P 1'
#
loop_
_entity.id
_entity.type
_entity.pdbx_description
1 polymer ?
#
loop_
_entity_poly.entity_id
_entity_poly.type
_entity_poly.pdbx_seq_one_letter_code
_entity_poly.pdbx_strand_id
1 'polypeptide(L)'
;MTLFASLIGDQMAEFTMFLIKFIMKQTSMLFLILIDHQNVFAVYCCFHLTGFWCQHCIVMMIMTCALLFLLLCWKVYQEALVGGLRESERHSMYRGVPHFPDDFPDCVAGLRHAAEYKVQALDKFKRYPPDKRPNFVKLGVQSPFAPLWDLLAQEWDAMRSNKDFCDFLKVEGKIQDESFLTVQQEVRVEDESHAPKDMEDKCKEACLFYTIRNQRLLARLAVWCGLGRAPRRPAGLPESSDGMGPSLAESLLLASSNSYGFVWVRLELLERGTPEHLAAVSIPSSDDLAKLKNDKTYNGPLEPMHSDPFKTQLRAEGKQKKIEKGKKKKKKNQEEKRNSEDKKESEDVLIKGLHPEPLGSAVSHCSRLLLGSVARGDFSLAEGAGRCFAFVSLVGLLRVILHQQLVGLRPPGGGRRPLVLVRNLNSLQYYFAWLSVELQWL
;
A
#
# COMPACT_ATOMS: atom_id res chain seq x y z
N MET A 1 26.39 -23.20 52.28
CA MET A 1 25.74 -23.20 50.95
C MET A 1 24.21 -23.27 51.00
N THR A 2 23.59 -23.90 52.01
CA THR A 2 22.12 -23.93 52.17
C THR A 2 21.52 -22.69 52.85
N LEU A 3 22.30 -21.91 53.61
CA LEU A 3 21.85 -20.65 54.22
C LEU A 3 21.97 -19.42 53.30
N PHE A 4 22.78 -19.49 52.24
CA PHE A 4 22.91 -18.41 51.25
C PHE A 4 21.78 -18.41 50.22
N ALA A 5 21.16 -19.57 49.97
CA ALA A 5 20.05 -19.71 49.01
C ALA A 5 18.71 -19.21 49.58
N SER A 6 18.47 -19.33 50.89
CA SER A 6 17.24 -18.83 51.51
C SER A 6 17.22 -17.30 51.61
N LEU A 7 18.37 -16.66 51.87
CA LEU A 7 18.47 -15.21 52.00
C LEU A 7 18.26 -14.49 50.65
N ILE A 8 18.69 -15.11 49.54
CA ILE A 8 18.51 -14.56 48.19
C ILE A 8 17.07 -14.79 47.69
N GLY A 9 16.44 -15.89 48.08
CA GLY A 9 15.05 -16.21 47.72
C GLY A 9 14.02 -15.25 48.32
N ASP A 10 14.16 -14.92 49.61
CA ASP A 10 13.23 -14.02 50.29
C ASP A 10 13.43 -12.55 49.88
N GLN A 11 14.67 -12.11 49.64
CA GLN A 11 14.97 -10.77 49.12
C GLN A 11 14.41 -10.58 47.70
N MET A 12 14.50 -11.59 46.83
CA MET A 12 13.94 -11.54 45.48
C MET A 12 12.40 -11.59 45.47
N ALA A 13 11.79 -12.31 46.41
CA ALA A 13 10.33 -12.35 46.57
C ALA A 13 9.77 -11.01 47.08
N GLU A 14 10.44 -10.37 48.05
CA GLU A 14 10.06 -9.02 48.50
C GLU A 14 10.29 -7.97 47.41
N PHE A 15 11.40 -8.07 46.65
CA PHE A 15 11.70 -7.13 45.57
C PHE A 15 10.70 -7.24 44.41
N THR A 16 10.31 -8.47 44.03
CA THR A 16 9.28 -8.70 43.00
C THR A 16 7.89 -8.24 43.44
N MET A 17 7.52 -8.45 44.70
CA MET A 17 6.27 -7.95 45.26
C MET A 17 6.26 -6.42 45.42
N PHE A 18 7.41 -5.80 45.72
CA PHE A 18 7.57 -4.35 45.73
C PHE A 18 7.44 -3.77 44.33
N LEU A 19 8.05 -4.41 43.32
CA LEU A 19 7.94 -3.99 41.91
C LEU A 19 6.49 -4.07 41.41
N ILE A 20 5.77 -5.15 41.72
CA ILE A 20 4.35 -5.31 41.32
C ILE A 20 3.45 -4.29 42.03
N LYS A 21 3.63 -4.04 43.33
CA LYS A 21 2.88 -3.00 44.06
C LYS A 21 3.23 -1.58 43.61
N PHE A 22 4.47 -1.35 43.18
CA PHE A 22 4.92 -0.05 42.66
C PHE A 22 4.35 0.22 41.25
N ILE A 23 4.33 -0.80 40.38
CA ILE A 23 3.71 -0.73 39.04
C ILE A 23 2.21 -0.44 39.13
N MET A 24 1.51 -0.95 40.15
CA MET A 24 0.07 -0.71 40.32
C MET A 24 -0.31 0.67 40.88
N LYS A 25 0.63 1.46 41.42
CA LYS A 25 0.30 2.67 42.22
C LYS A 25 0.45 4.01 41.48
N GLN A 26 0.96 4.07 40.25
CA GLN A 26 1.20 5.36 39.58
C GLN A 26 0.88 5.34 38.09
N THR A 27 -0.34 5.79 37.75
CA THR A 27 -0.66 6.27 36.40
C THR A 27 0.08 7.59 36.17
N SER A 28 0.86 7.66 35.09
CA SER A 28 1.63 8.83 34.64
C SER A 28 3.04 8.93 35.24
N MET A 29 4.04 8.40 34.53
CA MET A 29 5.35 9.02 34.25
C MET A 29 6.28 8.01 33.53
N LEU A 30 7.09 8.52 32.61
CA LEU A 30 8.18 7.81 31.95
C LEU A 30 9.18 7.28 33.01
N PHE A 31 9.61 6.01 32.90
CA PHE A 31 10.68 5.45 33.73
C PHE A 31 11.88 5.00 32.88
N LEU A 32 13.03 5.62 33.14
CA LEU A 32 14.36 5.06 32.86
C LEU A 32 14.82 4.37 34.15
N ILE A 33 14.82 3.03 34.16
CA ILE A 33 15.41 2.25 35.25
C ILE A 33 16.91 2.12 34.97
N LEU A 34 17.73 2.90 35.66
CA LEU A 34 19.16 2.62 35.85
C LEU A 34 19.29 1.76 37.10
N ILE A 35 19.64 0.48 36.94
CA ILE A 35 20.11 -0.36 38.04
C ILE A 35 21.50 -0.86 37.67
N ASP A 36 22.44 -0.54 38.55
CA ASP A 36 23.88 -0.73 38.40
C ASP A 36 24.30 -2.21 38.59
N HIS A 37 25.42 -2.53 37.93
CA HIS A 37 26.28 -3.71 37.98
C HIS A 37 25.63 -5.09 38.25
N GLN A 38 25.52 -5.86 37.16
CA GLN A 38 25.17 -7.29 37.05
C GLN A 38 23.66 -7.59 36.84
N ASN A 39 23.28 -7.49 35.56
CA ASN A 39 22.42 -8.44 34.83
C ASN A 39 20.91 -8.21 34.61
N VAL A 40 20.32 -7.02 34.78
CA VAL A 40 19.02 -6.75 34.09
C VAL A 40 18.86 -5.25 33.78
N PHE A 41 18.99 -4.87 32.51
CA PHE A 41 18.45 -3.61 32.00
C PHE A 41 17.07 -3.88 31.40
N ALA A 42 16.02 -3.29 31.97
CA ALA A 42 14.69 -3.24 31.39
C ALA A 42 14.38 -1.78 31.03
N VAL A 43 14.46 -1.45 29.74
CA VAL A 43 14.06 -0.14 29.23
C VAL A 43 12.56 -0.18 28.95
N TYR A 44 11.79 0.63 29.68
CA TYR A 44 10.36 0.82 29.46
C TYR A 44 10.13 2.07 28.61
N CYS A 45 9.73 1.89 27.36
CA CYS A 45 9.32 3.01 26.51
C CYS A 45 7.80 3.04 26.45
N CYS A 46 7.18 4.10 26.99
CA CYS A 46 5.74 4.31 26.96
C CYS A 46 5.42 5.37 25.91
N PHE A 47 4.79 4.95 24.80
CA PHE A 47 4.24 5.88 23.81
C PHE A 47 2.79 6.19 24.16
N HIS A 48 2.56 7.37 24.73
CA HIS A 48 1.22 7.89 24.98
C HIS A 48 0.69 8.53 23.71
N LEU A 49 -0.33 7.94 23.07
CA LEU A 49 -1.10 8.62 22.02
C LEU A 49 -2.59 8.43 22.25
N THR A 50 -3.31 9.52 22.00
CA THR A 50 -4.72 9.73 22.28
C THR A 50 -5.60 8.59 21.76
N GLY A 51 -6.14 7.81 22.71
CA GLY A 51 -7.41 7.08 22.58
C GLY A 51 -7.46 6.00 21.49
N PHE A 52 -6.77 4.88 21.70
CA PHE A 52 -7.27 3.50 21.48
C PHE A 52 -6.18 2.44 21.73
N TRP A 53 -4.89 2.80 21.64
CA TRP A 53 -3.78 1.83 21.64
C TRP A 53 -2.59 2.30 22.49
N CYS A 54 -2.15 1.47 23.44
CA CYS A 54 -0.93 1.68 24.23
C CYS A 54 0.03 0.49 24.00
N GLN A 55 1.19 0.75 23.38
CA GLN A 55 2.23 -0.25 23.20
C GLN A 55 3.36 -0.01 24.20
N HIS A 56 3.74 -1.08 24.92
CA HIS A 56 4.89 -1.08 25.83
C HIS A 56 5.94 -2.04 25.27
N CYS A 57 7.16 -1.55 25.06
CA CYS A 57 8.29 -2.38 24.67
C CYS A 57 9.14 -2.68 25.91
N ILE A 58 9.44 -3.96 26.14
CA ILE A 58 10.33 -4.43 27.20
C ILE A 58 11.57 -5.01 26.52
N VAL A 59 12.71 -4.36 26.71
CA VAL A 59 14.00 -4.86 26.22
C VAL A 59 14.67 -5.64 27.36
N MET A 60 15.07 -6.88 27.10
CA MET A 60 15.81 -7.70 28.05
C MET A 60 17.15 -8.10 27.44
N MET A 61 18.26 -7.84 28.15
CA MET A 61 19.61 -8.09 27.62
C MET A 61 20.02 -9.57 27.59
N ILE A 62 19.34 -10.43 28.35
CA ILE A 62 19.70 -11.84 28.48
C ILE A 62 18.55 -12.70 27.95
N MET A 63 18.84 -13.52 26.93
CA MET A 63 17.86 -14.41 26.28
C MET A 63 17.16 -15.38 27.25
N THR A 64 17.89 -15.88 28.26
CA THR A 64 17.31 -16.76 29.29
C THR A 64 16.32 -16.02 30.19
N CYS A 65 16.56 -14.74 30.49
CA CYS A 65 15.63 -13.90 31.25
C CYS A 65 14.36 -13.60 30.44
N ALA A 66 14.45 -13.45 29.10
CA ALA A 66 13.29 -13.24 28.25
C ALA A 66 12.33 -14.44 28.27
N LEU A 67 12.86 -15.66 28.18
CA LEU A 67 12.05 -16.89 28.28
C LEU A 67 11.39 -17.03 29.65
N LEU A 68 12.14 -16.77 30.72
CA LEU A 68 11.59 -16.82 32.08
C LEU A 68 10.49 -15.76 32.28
N PHE A 69 10.71 -14.54 31.76
CA PHE A 69 9.74 -13.46 31.82
C PHE A 69 8.46 -13.82 31.04
N LEU A 70 8.56 -14.38 29.84
CA LEU A 70 7.39 -14.82 29.08
C LEU A 70 6.60 -15.92 29.82
N LEU A 71 7.30 -16.88 30.43
CA LEU A 71 6.66 -17.94 31.22
C LEU A 71 6.00 -17.40 32.49
N LEU A 72 6.62 -16.43 33.17
CA LEU A 72 6.05 -15.75 34.31
C LEU A 72 4.82 -14.91 33.90
N CYS A 73 4.92 -14.15 32.81
CA CYS A 73 3.79 -13.40 32.28
C CYS A 73 2.64 -14.34 31.92
N TRP A 74 2.89 -15.46 31.26
CA TRP A 74 1.86 -16.47 30.99
C TRP A 74 1.21 -17.00 32.27
N LYS A 75 2.01 -17.25 33.31
CA LYS A 75 1.52 -17.82 34.57
C LYS A 75 0.76 -16.81 35.44
N VAL A 76 1.18 -15.54 35.43
CA VAL A 76 0.60 -14.41 36.19
C VAL A 76 -0.60 -13.83 35.47
N TYR A 77 -0.50 -13.62 34.16
CA TYR A 77 -1.58 -13.18 33.28
C TYR A 77 -2.18 -14.40 32.59
N GLN A 78 -2.95 -15.19 33.35
CA GLN A 78 -3.55 -16.48 32.94
C GLN A 78 -4.37 -16.46 31.63
N GLU A 79 -4.54 -15.31 30.98
CA GLU A 79 -5.34 -15.10 29.77
C GLU A 79 -4.64 -14.23 28.70
N ALA A 80 -3.32 -13.99 28.82
CA ALA A 80 -2.61 -13.22 27.80
C ALA A 80 -2.45 -14.04 26.50
N LEU A 81 -3.08 -13.59 25.42
CA LEU A 81 -2.96 -14.21 24.10
C LEU A 81 -1.73 -13.66 23.36
N VAL A 82 -0.93 -14.57 22.80
CA VAL A 82 0.27 -14.20 22.04
C VAL A 82 -0.10 -14.01 20.56
N GLY A 83 0.14 -12.80 20.05
CA GLY A 83 0.04 -12.49 18.62
C GLY A 83 1.36 -12.74 17.89
N GLY A 84 1.29 -13.27 16.68
CA GLY A 84 2.43 -13.40 15.77
C GLY A 84 2.49 -12.28 14.72
N LEU A 85 3.22 -12.52 13.64
CA LEU A 85 3.39 -11.54 12.55
C LEU A 85 2.06 -11.03 11.98
N ARG A 86 1.09 -11.93 11.73
CA ARG A 86 -0.24 -11.57 11.24
C ARG A 86 -0.97 -10.57 12.14
N GLU A 87 -0.78 -10.67 13.47
CA GLU A 87 -1.43 -9.77 14.41
C GLU A 87 -0.70 -8.42 14.49
N SER A 88 0.63 -8.43 14.37
CA SER A 88 1.44 -7.21 14.18
C SER A 88 1.02 -6.44 12.92
N GLU A 89 0.83 -7.14 11.81
CA GLU A 89 0.37 -6.56 10.55
C GLU A 89 -1.01 -5.90 10.66
N ARG A 90 -1.96 -6.58 11.32
CA ARG A 90 -3.30 -6.04 11.60
C ARG A 90 -3.23 -4.86 12.54
N HIS A 91 -2.37 -4.92 13.55
CA HIS A 91 -2.17 -3.83 14.50
C HIS A 91 -1.70 -2.56 13.78
N SER A 92 -0.71 -2.67 12.90
CA SER A 92 -0.26 -1.56 12.06
C SER A 92 -1.38 -1.03 11.15
N MET A 93 -2.16 -1.92 10.53
CA MET A 93 -3.31 -1.55 9.70
C MET A 93 -4.36 -0.77 10.49
N TYR A 94 -4.75 -1.22 11.69
CA TYR A 94 -5.73 -0.52 12.52
C TYR A 94 -5.21 0.83 13.01
N ARG A 95 -3.91 0.95 13.26
CA ARG A 95 -3.25 2.23 13.57
C ARG A 95 -3.10 3.16 12.37
N GLY A 96 -3.23 2.64 11.16
CA GLY A 96 -2.99 3.38 9.92
C GLY A 96 -1.53 3.71 9.63
N VAL A 97 -0.62 2.88 10.15
CA VAL A 97 0.82 3.00 9.93
C VAL A 97 1.27 1.90 8.97
N PRO A 98 2.15 2.20 7.99
CA PRO A 98 2.71 1.17 7.12
C PRO A 98 3.54 0.14 7.90
N HIS A 99 3.40 -1.13 7.56
CA HIS A 99 4.16 -2.24 8.13
C HIS A 99 5.40 -2.54 7.27
N PHE A 100 6.59 -2.50 7.88
CA PHE A 100 7.82 -2.87 7.21
C PHE A 100 7.98 -4.40 7.18
N PRO A 101 8.44 -5.01 6.07
CA PRO A 101 8.90 -4.40 4.81
C PRO A 101 7.80 -4.22 3.74
N ASP A 102 6.66 -4.88 3.88
CA ASP A 102 5.69 -5.11 2.80
C ASP A 102 5.05 -3.82 2.26
N ASP A 103 4.79 -2.85 3.12
CA ASP A 103 4.08 -1.61 2.75
C ASP A 103 5.03 -0.51 2.22
N PHE A 104 6.32 -0.81 1.97
CA PHE A 104 7.31 0.18 1.51
C PHE A 104 7.84 -0.15 0.11
N PRO A 105 7.15 0.28 -0.96
CA PRO A 105 7.41 -0.19 -2.32
C PRO A 105 8.73 0.33 -2.94
N ASP A 106 9.28 1.42 -2.41
CA ASP A 106 10.49 2.06 -2.91
C ASP A 106 11.79 1.56 -2.25
N CYS A 107 11.70 0.83 -1.13
CA CYS A 107 12.88 0.33 -0.44
C CYS A 107 13.33 -1.02 -1.01
N VAL A 108 14.64 -1.30 -0.95
CA VAL A 108 15.23 -2.57 -1.44
C VAL A 108 14.58 -3.79 -0.77
N ALA A 109 14.27 -3.69 0.53
CA ALA A 109 13.60 -4.76 1.26
C ALA A 109 12.16 -5.00 0.74
N GLY A 110 11.41 -3.94 0.46
CA GLY A 110 10.07 -4.02 -0.09
C GLY A 110 10.04 -4.57 -1.51
N LEU A 111 11.03 -4.21 -2.35
CA LEU A 111 11.17 -4.78 -3.69
C LEU A 111 11.44 -6.29 -3.65
N ARG A 112 12.34 -6.73 -2.75
CA ARG A 112 12.60 -8.16 -2.54
C ARG A 112 11.34 -8.87 -2.06
N HIS A 113 10.63 -8.30 -1.08
CA HIS A 113 9.38 -8.87 -0.57
C HIS A 113 8.30 -8.97 -1.67
N ALA A 114 8.12 -7.93 -2.48
CA ALA A 114 7.18 -7.92 -3.59
C ALA A 114 7.54 -8.97 -4.67
N ALA A 115 8.83 -9.15 -4.96
CA ALA A 115 9.30 -10.18 -5.87
C ALA A 115 9.05 -11.59 -5.33
N GLU A 116 9.29 -11.83 -4.04
CA GLU A 116 8.99 -13.10 -3.36
C GLU A 116 7.49 -13.38 -3.38
N TYR A 117 6.65 -12.39 -3.03
CA TYR A 117 5.20 -12.49 -3.10
C TYR A 117 4.73 -12.84 -4.52
N LYS A 118 5.28 -12.17 -5.55
CA LYS A 118 4.96 -12.43 -6.95
C LYS A 118 5.23 -13.88 -7.33
N VAL A 119 6.37 -14.44 -6.94
CA VAL A 119 6.73 -15.85 -7.21
C VAL A 119 5.75 -16.79 -6.51
N GLN A 120 5.49 -16.58 -5.22
CA GLN A 120 4.56 -17.42 -4.46
C GLN A 120 3.13 -17.39 -5.02
N ALA A 121 2.66 -16.20 -5.41
CA ALA A 121 1.33 -16.02 -5.99
C ALA A 121 1.21 -16.64 -7.39
N LEU A 122 2.26 -16.53 -8.22
CA LEU A 122 2.35 -17.21 -9.51
C LEU A 122 2.34 -18.74 -9.37
N ASP A 123 3.11 -19.28 -8.43
CA ASP A 123 3.16 -20.72 -8.17
C ASP A 123 1.82 -21.24 -7.67
N LYS A 124 1.17 -20.49 -6.77
CA LYS A 124 -0.19 -20.77 -6.33
C LYS A 124 -1.15 -20.77 -7.52
N PHE A 125 -1.10 -19.78 -8.41
CA PHE A 125 -1.96 -19.69 -9.60
C PHE A 125 -1.72 -20.84 -10.60
N LYS A 126 -0.46 -21.26 -10.80
CA LYS A 126 -0.10 -22.40 -11.65
C LYS A 126 -0.58 -23.73 -11.06
N ARG A 127 -0.62 -23.86 -9.73
CA ARG A 127 -1.08 -25.06 -9.03
C ARG A 127 -2.58 -25.31 -9.19
N TYR A 128 -3.40 -24.26 -9.22
CA TYR A 128 -4.85 -24.41 -9.42
C TYR A 128 -5.18 -24.76 -10.87
N PRO A 129 -6.13 -25.69 -11.11
CA PRO A 129 -6.54 -26.04 -12.46
C PRO A 129 -7.22 -24.84 -13.16
N PRO A 130 -7.16 -24.74 -14.50
CA PRO A 130 -7.57 -23.54 -15.23
C PRO A 130 -9.01 -23.07 -15.02
N ASP A 131 -9.93 -23.95 -14.66
CA ASP A 131 -11.36 -23.61 -14.46
C ASP A 131 -11.70 -23.30 -13.00
N LYS A 132 -10.73 -23.40 -12.07
CA LYS A 132 -10.88 -23.05 -10.65
C LYS A 132 -10.12 -21.79 -10.26
N ARG A 133 -9.37 -21.19 -11.19
CA ARG A 133 -8.63 -19.95 -10.99
C ARG A 133 -9.29 -18.81 -11.79
N PRO A 134 -9.17 -17.55 -11.34
CA PRO A 134 -9.70 -16.41 -12.06
C PRO A 134 -8.99 -16.24 -13.41
N ASN A 135 -9.71 -15.68 -14.39
CA ASN A 135 -9.12 -15.24 -15.65
C ASN A 135 -8.93 -13.72 -15.57
N PHE A 136 -7.69 -13.30 -15.26
CA PHE A 136 -7.36 -11.89 -15.07
C PHE A 136 -7.43 -11.08 -16.36
N VAL A 137 -7.20 -11.69 -17.53
CA VAL A 137 -7.38 -11.05 -18.84
C VAL A 137 -8.82 -10.57 -19.01
N LYS A 138 -9.79 -11.43 -18.71
CA LYS A 138 -11.22 -11.09 -18.82
C LYS A 138 -11.67 -10.08 -17.77
N LEU A 139 -11.02 -10.09 -16.61
CA LEU A 139 -11.28 -9.13 -15.55
C LEU A 139 -10.57 -7.79 -15.81
N GLY A 140 -9.79 -7.64 -16.89
CA GLY A 140 -9.07 -6.40 -17.17
C GLY A 140 -7.99 -6.11 -16.12
N VAL A 141 -7.25 -7.14 -15.70
CA VAL A 141 -6.13 -7.01 -14.76
C VAL A 141 -4.85 -7.36 -15.51
N GLN A 142 -3.98 -6.36 -15.71
CA GLN A 142 -2.71 -6.54 -16.41
C GLN A 142 -1.67 -7.29 -15.58
N SER A 143 -1.48 -6.86 -14.32
CA SER A 143 -0.50 -7.45 -13.41
C SER A 143 -1.16 -7.83 -12.08
N PRO A 144 -1.60 -9.09 -11.92
CA PRO A 144 -2.32 -9.53 -10.72
C PRO A 144 -1.42 -9.83 -9.52
N PHE A 145 -0.11 -9.95 -9.72
CA PHE A 145 0.83 -10.42 -8.68
C PHE A 145 1.87 -9.39 -8.28
N ALA A 146 1.92 -8.26 -8.96
CA ALA A 146 2.79 -7.15 -8.64
C ALA A 146 2.15 -5.83 -9.11
N PRO A 147 2.30 -4.73 -8.37
CA PRO A 147 1.85 -3.43 -8.81
C PRO A 147 2.73 -2.90 -9.95
N LEU A 148 2.14 -2.11 -10.85
CA LEU A 148 2.81 -1.51 -12.02
C LEU A 148 3.27 -0.08 -11.71
N TRP A 149 4.02 0.12 -10.62
CA TRP A 149 4.38 1.46 -10.16
C TRP A 149 5.16 2.27 -11.20
N ASP A 150 6.21 1.69 -11.79
CA ASP A 150 7.06 2.39 -12.76
C ASP A 150 6.29 2.81 -14.00
N LEU A 151 5.51 1.90 -14.59
CA LEU A 151 4.70 2.17 -15.77
C LEU A 151 3.60 3.22 -15.47
N LEU A 152 2.94 3.09 -14.31
CA LEU A 152 1.92 4.05 -13.89
C LEU A 152 2.52 5.44 -13.68
N ALA A 153 3.72 5.53 -13.09
CA ALA A 153 4.42 6.78 -12.87
C ALA A 153 4.80 7.47 -14.19
N GLN A 154 5.34 6.71 -15.15
CA GLN A 154 5.66 7.20 -16.50
C GLN A 154 4.43 7.71 -17.24
N GLU A 155 3.32 6.97 -17.20
CA GLU A 155 2.09 7.36 -17.89
C GLU A 155 1.45 8.60 -17.27
N TRP A 156 1.48 8.73 -15.94
CA TRP A 156 1.00 9.95 -15.28
C TRP A 156 1.88 11.17 -15.57
N ASP A 157 3.20 11.02 -15.66
CA ASP A 157 4.08 12.11 -16.09
C ASP A 157 3.89 12.49 -17.57
N ALA A 158 3.65 11.50 -18.44
CA ALA A 158 3.32 11.75 -19.84
C ALA A 158 1.98 12.49 -19.97
N MET A 159 0.96 12.11 -19.22
CA MET A 159 -0.34 12.80 -19.20
C MET A 159 -0.24 14.22 -18.64
N ARG A 160 0.62 14.44 -17.63
CA ARG A 160 0.92 15.77 -17.07
C ARG A 160 1.51 16.71 -18.13
N SER A 161 2.36 16.16 -19.00
CA SER A 161 3.05 16.90 -20.06
C SER A 161 2.18 17.16 -21.29
N ASN A 162 1.04 16.47 -21.41
CA ASN A 162 0.13 16.65 -22.53
C ASN A 162 -0.67 17.96 -22.40
N LYS A 163 -0.84 18.68 -23.52
CA LYS A 163 -1.51 19.99 -23.56
C LYS A 163 -2.95 19.91 -23.04
N ASP A 164 -3.65 18.80 -23.25
CA ASP A 164 -5.02 18.60 -22.77
C ASP A 164 -5.16 18.71 -21.24
N PHE A 165 -4.11 18.35 -20.48
CA PHE A 165 -4.11 18.44 -19.02
C PHE A 165 -3.83 19.88 -18.56
N CYS A 166 -2.89 20.57 -19.22
CA CYS A 166 -2.65 22.00 -19.01
C CYS A 166 -3.84 22.86 -19.46
N ASP A 167 -4.54 22.46 -20.51
CA ASP A 167 -5.73 23.14 -21.02
C ASP A 167 -6.95 22.85 -20.13
N PHE A 168 -7.07 21.66 -19.55
CA PHE A 168 -8.04 21.39 -18.47
C PHE A 168 -7.84 22.35 -17.28
N LEU A 169 -6.59 22.64 -16.89
CA LEU A 169 -6.28 23.61 -15.85
C LEU A 169 -6.58 25.07 -16.27
N LYS A 170 -6.35 25.41 -17.55
CA LYS A 170 -6.56 26.77 -18.09
C LYS A 170 -8.02 27.09 -18.45
N VAL A 171 -8.79 26.12 -18.91
CA VAL A 171 -10.20 26.30 -19.34
C VAL A 171 -11.12 26.58 -18.15
N GLU A 172 -10.79 26.09 -16.96
CA GLU A 172 -11.59 26.27 -15.74
C GLU A 172 -11.05 27.39 -14.82
N GLY A 173 -9.91 27.98 -15.15
CA GLY A 173 -9.32 29.14 -14.48
C GLY A 173 -9.15 30.32 -15.45
N LYS A 174 -10.18 31.15 -15.63
CA LYS A 174 -9.98 32.48 -16.23
C LYS A 174 -9.10 33.31 -15.29
N ILE A 175 -7.81 33.44 -15.59
CA ILE A 175 -6.99 34.64 -15.39
C ILE A 175 -5.84 34.58 -16.40
N GLN A 176 -5.72 35.65 -17.18
CA GLN A 176 -4.55 35.99 -17.98
C GLN A 176 -3.45 36.39 -17.01
N ASP A 177 -2.27 35.77 -17.07
CA ASP A 177 -1.00 36.48 -16.92
C ASP A 177 0.18 35.53 -17.23
N GLU A 178 0.71 35.73 -18.44
CA GLU A 178 2.01 35.25 -18.91
C GLU A 178 3.09 36.09 -18.22
N SER A 179 3.56 35.72 -17.02
CA SER A 179 4.89 36.12 -16.53
C SER A 179 5.22 35.51 -15.18
N PHE A 180 5.67 34.25 -15.13
CA PHE A 180 6.59 33.83 -14.07
C PHE A 180 7.36 32.56 -14.42
N LEU A 181 8.20 32.64 -15.45
CA LEU A 181 9.29 31.70 -15.64
C LEU A 181 10.55 32.30 -15.00
N THR A 182 11.21 31.48 -14.17
CA THR A 182 12.66 31.26 -14.05
C THR A 182 13.10 31.19 -12.58
N VAL A 183 13.22 29.97 -12.04
CA VAL A 183 14.22 29.68 -11.00
C VAL A 183 14.84 28.32 -11.37
N GLN A 184 15.98 28.39 -12.06
CA GLN A 184 16.91 27.28 -12.17
C GLN A 184 17.70 27.21 -10.85
N GLN A 185 17.77 26.04 -10.23
CA GLN A 185 18.82 25.75 -9.27
C GLN A 185 19.41 24.37 -9.59
N GLU A 186 20.62 24.41 -10.12
CA GLU A 186 21.48 23.26 -10.35
C GLU A 186 21.83 22.61 -9.00
N VAL A 187 21.66 21.29 -8.91
CA VAL A 187 22.26 20.49 -7.84
C VAL A 187 23.24 19.52 -8.49
N ARG A 188 24.54 19.78 -8.26
CA ARG A 188 25.64 18.87 -8.56
C ARG A 188 25.55 17.65 -7.65
N VAL A 189 25.67 16.46 -8.23
CA VAL A 189 25.90 15.20 -7.51
C VAL A 189 27.39 14.91 -7.61
N GLU A 190 28.07 14.82 -6.47
CA GLU A 190 29.42 14.29 -6.37
C GLU A 190 29.34 12.81 -5.96
N ASP A 191 29.95 11.97 -6.79
CA ASP A 191 30.14 10.53 -6.59
C ASP A 191 31.26 10.28 -5.58
N GLU A 192 31.03 9.41 -4.58
CA GLU A 192 32.08 8.56 -4.03
C GLU A 192 31.55 7.17 -3.67
N SER A 193 32.41 6.18 -3.87
CA SER A 193 32.14 4.74 -3.93
C SER A 193 32.95 3.95 -2.88
N HIS A 194 32.82 2.61 -2.91
CA HIS A 194 33.58 1.51 -2.22
C HIS A 194 32.87 0.95 -0.95
N ALA A 195 32.54 -0.35 -0.76
CA ALA A 195 32.73 -1.67 -1.40
C ALA A 195 31.81 -2.72 -0.65
N PRO A 196 31.80 -4.06 -0.85
CA PRO A 196 32.18 -4.92 -1.99
C PRO A 196 31.00 -5.76 -2.58
N LYS A 197 31.16 -6.19 -3.83
CA LYS A 197 30.30 -7.06 -4.63
C LYS A 197 30.56 -8.53 -4.21
N ASP A 198 29.57 -9.40 -4.04
CA ASP A 198 29.13 -10.32 -5.10
C ASP A 198 27.85 -11.09 -4.69
N MET A 199 26.67 -10.43 -4.67
CA MET A 199 25.35 -11.07 -4.83
C MET A 199 24.19 -10.05 -4.99
N GLU A 200 24.51 -8.77 -5.22
CA GLU A 200 23.55 -7.65 -5.21
C GLU A 200 23.19 -7.13 -6.61
N ASP A 201 23.82 -7.64 -7.66
CA ASP A 201 23.77 -7.06 -9.02
C ASP A 201 22.51 -7.42 -9.84
N LYS A 202 21.44 -7.90 -9.20
CA LYS A 202 20.11 -8.05 -9.84
C LYS A 202 19.01 -7.15 -9.28
N CYS A 203 19.30 -6.35 -8.25
CA CYS A 203 18.30 -5.47 -7.61
C CYS A 203 18.64 -3.97 -7.69
N LYS A 204 19.57 -3.57 -8.58
CA LYS A 204 19.95 -2.16 -8.80
C LYS A 204 19.31 -1.55 -10.05
N GLU A 205 18.13 -2.01 -10.45
CA GLU A 205 17.25 -1.12 -11.21
C GLU A 205 16.66 -0.16 -10.17
N ALA A 206 17.13 1.08 -10.17
CA ALA A 206 16.54 2.12 -9.35
C ALA A 206 15.05 2.22 -9.71
N CYS A 207 14.16 2.06 -8.73
CA CYS A 207 12.75 2.35 -8.93
C CYS A 207 12.61 3.77 -9.49
N LEU A 208 11.89 3.90 -10.60
CA LEU A 208 11.68 5.21 -11.21
C LEU A 208 10.76 6.08 -10.35
N PHE A 209 9.92 5.44 -9.54
CA PHE A 209 9.01 6.09 -8.61
C PHE A 209 9.60 6.14 -7.20
N TYR A 210 9.06 7.06 -6.40
CA TYR A 210 9.39 7.16 -4.98
C TYR A 210 8.16 7.51 -4.15
N THR A 211 8.19 7.18 -2.86
CA THR A 211 7.12 7.53 -1.93
C THR A 211 7.38 8.88 -1.28
N ILE A 212 6.41 9.78 -1.35
CA ILE A 212 6.48 11.11 -0.76
C ILE A 212 6.29 11.00 0.75
N ARG A 213 7.35 11.33 1.51
CA ARG A 213 7.37 11.34 2.98
C ARG A 213 7.49 12.75 3.59
N ASN A 214 7.53 13.78 2.75
CA ASN A 214 7.68 15.16 3.22
C ASN A 214 6.40 15.62 3.96
N GLN A 215 6.51 15.74 5.29
CA GLN A 215 5.40 16.09 6.17
C GLN A 215 4.71 17.40 5.82
N ARG A 216 5.43 18.40 5.33
CA ARG A 216 4.83 19.69 4.95
C ARG A 216 3.93 19.54 3.72
N LEU A 217 4.35 18.72 2.75
CA LEU A 217 3.58 18.44 1.55
C LEU A 217 2.38 17.55 1.89
N LEU A 218 2.58 16.49 2.66
CA LEU A 218 1.51 15.60 3.11
C LEU A 218 0.46 16.36 3.94
N ALA A 219 0.87 17.27 4.82
CA ALA A 219 -0.05 18.10 5.61
C ALA A 219 -0.93 18.99 4.72
N ARG A 220 -0.35 19.58 3.66
CA ARG A 220 -1.12 20.36 2.68
C ARG A 220 -2.11 19.48 1.91
N LEU A 221 -1.67 18.31 1.44
CA LEU A 221 -2.56 17.35 0.78
C LEU A 221 -3.70 16.88 1.70
N ALA A 222 -3.39 16.61 2.97
CA ALA A 222 -4.37 16.20 3.96
C ALA A 222 -5.47 17.26 4.16
N VAL A 223 -5.11 18.54 4.23
CA VAL A 223 -6.08 19.65 4.29
C VAL A 223 -6.99 19.66 3.06
N TRP A 224 -6.44 19.48 1.85
CA TRP A 224 -7.25 19.43 0.63
C TRP A 224 -8.14 18.20 0.54
N CYS A 225 -7.69 17.08 1.12
CA CYS A 225 -8.48 15.88 1.29
C CYS A 225 -9.43 15.94 2.50
N GLY A 226 -9.62 17.10 3.12
CA GLY A 226 -10.60 17.29 4.20
C GLY A 226 -10.19 16.72 5.57
N LEU A 227 -8.94 16.29 5.75
CA LEU A 227 -8.37 16.03 7.07
C LEU A 227 -7.90 17.35 7.69
N GLY A 228 -8.85 18.04 8.29
CA GLY A 228 -8.64 19.21 9.12
C GLY A 228 -9.95 19.57 9.78
N ARG A 229 -9.97 19.69 11.12
CA ARG A 229 -10.99 20.55 11.74
C ARG A 229 -10.79 21.91 11.07
N ALA A 230 -11.76 22.38 10.28
CA ALA A 230 -11.80 23.81 10.02
C ALA A 230 -11.72 24.45 11.42
N PRO A 231 -10.70 25.30 11.73
CA PRO A 231 -10.71 26.01 13.00
C PRO A 231 -12.09 26.64 13.11
N ARG A 232 -12.78 26.44 14.24
CA ARG A 232 -14.11 27.04 14.46
C ARG A 232 -13.98 28.53 14.11
N ARG A 233 -14.51 28.91 12.95
CA ARG A 233 -14.38 30.26 12.45
C ARG A 233 -15.16 31.16 13.42
N PRO A 234 -14.61 32.30 13.85
CA PRO A 234 -15.43 33.37 14.37
C PRO A 234 -16.50 33.69 13.32
N ALA A 235 -17.76 33.75 13.73
CA ALA A 235 -18.87 34.05 12.82
C ALA A 235 -18.64 35.43 12.18
N GLY A 236 -18.58 35.52 10.84
CA GLY A 236 -18.62 36.80 10.12
C GLY A 236 -17.58 37.08 9.02
N LEU A 237 -16.67 36.16 8.66
CA LEU A 237 -15.79 36.37 7.49
C LEU A 237 -16.38 35.76 6.19
N PRO A 238 -16.24 36.44 5.04
CA PRO A 238 -16.71 35.93 3.74
C PRO A 238 -16.03 34.61 3.35
N GLU A 239 -16.75 33.76 2.61
CA GLU A 239 -16.35 32.39 2.22
C GLU A 239 -15.20 32.29 1.18
N SER A 240 -14.22 33.18 1.22
CA SER A 240 -13.09 33.14 0.28
C SER A 240 -11.87 32.38 0.83
N SER A 241 -11.44 31.35 0.07
CA SER A 241 -10.07 30.78 0.00
C SER A 241 -9.59 29.60 0.87
N ASP A 242 -10.46 28.68 1.32
CA ASP A 242 -9.97 27.40 1.91
C ASP A 242 -9.84 26.25 0.88
N GLY A 243 -10.23 26.45 -0.38
CA GLY A 243 -10.04 25.47 -1.46
C GLY A 243 -8.58 25.42 -1.92
N MET A 244 -8.18 24.36 -2.63
CA MET A 244 -6.90 24.37 -3.32
C MET A 244 -6.94 25.50 -4.35
N GLY A 245 -6.16 26.56 -4.15
CA GLY A 245 -5.99 27.59 -5.18
C GLY A 245 -5.41 26.91 -6.42
N PRO A 246 -6.03 27.03 -7.61
CA PRO A 246 -5.56 26.36 -8.82
C PRO A 246 -4.08 26.65 -9.12
N SER A 247 -3.59 27.85 -8.75
CA SER A 247 -2.19 28.26 -8.88
C SER A 247 -1.18 27.41 -8.08
N LEU A 248 -1.54 26.93 -6.88
CA LEU A 248 -0.64 26.12 -6.05
C LEU A 248 -0.68 24.65 -6.45
N ALA A 249 -1.83 24.18 -6.96
CA ALA A 249 -1.95 22.90 -7.64
C ALA A 249 -1.08 22.83 -8.87
N GLU A 250 -1.19 23.85 -9.70
CA GLU A 250 -0.41 24.02 -10.90
C GLU A 250 1.08 24.11 -10.55
N SER A 251 1.48 24.82 -9.50
CA SER A 251 2.88 24.84 -9.04
C SER A 251 3.41 23.47 -8.63
N LEU A 252 2.61 22.64 -7.94
CA LEU A 252 3.01 21.27 -7.56
C LEU A 252 3.02 20.30 -8.75
N LEU A 253 2.13 20.49 -9.72
CA LEU A 253 2.07 19.73 -10.98
C LEU A 253 3.19 20.13 -11.94
N LEU A 254 3.56 21.41 -11.98
CA LEU A 254 4.64 21.92 -12.84
C LEU A 254 6.02 21.64 -12.26
N ALA A 255 6.14 21.44 -10.94
CA ALA A 255 7.37 21.00 -10.31
C ALA A 255 7.74 19.58 -10.78
N SER A 256 8.65 19.49 -11.76
CA SER A 256 9.17 18.24 -12.33
C SER A 256 9.78 17.31 -11.28
N SER A 257 10.19 17.84 -10.13
CA SER A 257 10.73 17.05 -9.03
C SER A 257 9.74 16.01 -8.47
N ASN A 258 8.42 16.20 -8.66
CA ASN A 258 7.39 15.34 -8.08
C ASN A 258 6.53 14.53 -9.07
N SER A 259 6.95 14.41 -10.33
CA SER A 259 6.18 13.70 -11.35
C SER A 259 5.99 12.21 -11.04
N TYR A 260 7.04 11.55 -10.56
CA TYR A 260 7.03 10.12 -10.23
C TYR A 260 6.68 9.82 -8.75
N GLY A 261 6.15 10.81 -8.03
CA GLY A 261 5.87 10.70 -6.61
C GLY A 261 4.55 9.99 -6.30
N PHE A 262 4.57 9.05 -5.37
CA PHE A 262 3.41 8.37 -4.82
C PHE A 262 3.11 8.81 -3.39
N VAL A 263 1.83 8.85 -3.04
CA VAL A 263 1.36 9.26 -1.72
C VAL A 263 0.68 8.09 -1.04
N TRP A 264 1.03 7.84 0.23
CA TRP A 264 0.33 6.90 1.10
C TRP A 264 -1.02 7.47 1.53
N VAL A 265 -2.10 6.76 1.21
CA VAL A 265 -3.47 7.20 1.50
C VAL A 265 -4.25 6.11 2.22
N ARG A 266 -5.12 6.54 3.14
CA ARG A 266 -6.17 5.71 3.74
C ARG A 266 -7.44 5.85 2.91
N LEU A 267 -7.99 4.70 2.52
CA LEU A 267 -9.26 4.56 1.84
C LEU A 267 -10.26 3.86 2.74
N GLU A 268 -11.46 4.43 2.82
CA GLU A 268 -12.58 3.91 3.61
C GLU A 268 -13.78 3.68 2.70
N LEU A 269 -14.21 2.42 2.54
CA LEU A 269 -15.33 2.09 1.67
C LEU A 269 -16.63 2.65 2.26
N LEU A 270 -17.49 3.21 1.41
CA LEU A 270 -18.78 3.81 1.81
C LEU A 270 -19.80 2.73 2.20
N GLU A 271 -19.86 1.67 1.40
CA GLU A 271 -20.82 0.58 1.54
C GLU A 271 -20.11 -0.77 1.71
N ARG A 272 -20.89 -1.84 1.66
CA ARG A 272 -20.41 -3.20 1.90
C ARG A 272 -19.39 -3.61 0.83
N GLY A 273 -18.18 -3.87 1.30
CA GLY A 273 -17.09 -4.41 0.49
C GLY A 273 -15.86 -4.61 1.36
N THR A 274 -14.98 -5.50 0.94
CA THR A 274 -13.69 -5.74 1.60
C THR A 274 -12.59 -5.56 0.56
N PRO A 275 -11.79 -4.49 0.63
CA PRO A 275 -10.72 -4.27 -0.32
C PRO A 275 -9.65 -5.35 -0.14
N GLU A 276 -9.18 -5.92 -1.24
CA GLU A 276 -8.11 -6.93 -1.25
C GLU A 276 -6.74 -6.29 -1.53
N HIS A 277 -5.67 -7.01 -1.19
CA HIS A 277 -4.31 -6.65 -1.58
C HIS A 277 -4.18 -6.56 -3.12
N LEU A 278 -3.43 -5.55 -3.60
CA LEU A 278 -3.28 -5.19 -5.02
C LEU A 278 -4.58 -4.75 -5.73
N ALA A 279 -5.68 -4.52 -5.01
CA ALA A 279 -6.87 -3.93 -5.60
C ALA A 279 -6.56 -2.61 -6.31
N ALA A 280 -7.26 -2.37 -7.41
CA ALA A 280 -7.08 -1.18 -8.24
C ALA A 280 -7.81 0.01 -7.63
N VAL A 281 -7.13 1.14 -7.49
CA VAL A 281 -7.72 2.43 -7.11
C VAL A 281 -7.91 3.26 -8.37
N SER A 282 -9.13 3.68 -8.67
CA SER A 282 -9.48 4.32 -9.94
C SER A 282 -10.25 5.63 -9.74
N ILE A 283 -10.17 6.50 -10.74
CA ILE A 283 -10.87 7.79 -10.76
C ILE A 283 -12.34 7.57 -11.18
N PRO A 284 -13.32 8.06 -10.41
CA PRO A 284 -14.73 7.99 -10.79
C PRO A 284 -15.02 8.92 -11.98
N SER A 285 -15.92 8.48 -12.86
CA SER A 285 -16.48 9.35 -13.90
C SER A 285 -17.50 10.33 -13.32
N SER A 286 -17.76 11.44 -14.02
CA SER A 286 -18.85 12.37 -13.71
C SER A 286 -20.20 11.65 -13.57
N ASP A 287 -20.44 10.63 -14.41
CA ASP A 287 -21.67 9.84 -14.42
C ASP A 287 -21.82 9.00 -13.14
N ASP A 288 -20.71 8.46 -12.62
CA ASP A 288 -20.72 7.63 -11.41
C ASP A 288 -21.10 8.49 -10.20
N LEU A 289 -20.54 9.70 -10.13
CA LEU A 289 -20.81 10.65 -9.06
C LEU A 289 -22.25 11.18 -9.14
N ALA A 290 -22.77 11.44 -10.34
CA ALA A 290 -24.16 11.83 -10.53
C ALA A 290 -25.13 10.73 -10.08
N LYS A 291 -24.83 9.45 -10.41
CA LYS A 291 -25.63 8.30 -9.98
C LYS A 291 -25.63 8.14 -8.46
N LEU A 292 -24.47 8.24 -7.82
CA LEU A 292 -24.35 8.15 -6.36
C LEU A 292 -25.10 9.30 -5.65
N LYS A 293 -25.13 10.49 -6.24
CA LYS A 293 -25.89 11.62 -5.70
C LYS A 293 -27.40 11.37 -5.75
N ASN A 294 -27.88 10.74 -6.82
CA ASN A 294 -29.28 10.43 -7.02
C ASN A 294 -29.74 9.21 -6.20
N ASP A 295 -28.91 8.17 -6.13
CA ASP A 295 -29.17 6.93 -5.40
C ASP A 295 -28.05 6.66 -4.39
N LYS A 296 -28.40 6.76 -3.10
CA LYS A 296 -27.46 6.54 -2.00
C LYS A 296 -27.08 5.06 -1.82
N THR A 297 -27.87 4.13 -2.36
CA THR A 297 -27.63 2.68 -2.26
C THR A 297 -26.75 2.15 -3.39
N TYR A 298 -26.26 3.04 -4.23
CA TYR A 298 -25.45 2.71 -5.37
C TYR A 298 -24.01 2.38 -4.95
N ASN A 299 -23.70 1.08 -4.95
CA ASN A 299 -22.38 0.57 -4.56
C ASN A 299 -21.24 1.02 -5.51
N GLY A 300 -21.55 1.24 -6.80
CA GLY A 300 -20.61 1.66 -7.82
C GLY A 300 -20.83 1.01 -9.19
N PRO A 301 -20.11 1.42 -10.23
CA PRO A 301 -20.24 0.87 -11.57
C PRO A 301 -19.68 -0.56 -11.67
N LEU A 302 -20.14 -1.29 -12.68
CA LEU A 302 -19.62 -2.61 -13.04
C LEU A 302 -18.69 -2.46 -14.25
N GLU A 303 -17.48 -3.01 -14.17
CA GLU A 303 -16.54 -3.07 -15.29
C GLU A 303 -17.06 -4.03 -16.37
N PRO A 304 -17.05 -3.64 -17.66
CA PRO A 304 -17.35 -4.56 -18.74
C PRO A 304 -16.32 -5.70 -18.82
N MET A 305 -16.78 -6.90 -19.21
CA MET A 305 -15.86 -8.03 -19.39
C MET A 305 -14.95 -7.79 -20.60
N HIS A 306 -13.64 -7.92 -20.38
CA HIS A 306 -12.63 -7.72 -21.41
C HIS A 306 -12.52 -8.93 -22.34
N SER A 307 -12.19 -8.68 -23.60
CA SER A 307 -11.92 -9.74 -24.58
C SER A 307 -10.56 -10.36 -24.32
N ASP A 308 -10.47 -11.69 -24.51
CA ASP A 308 -9.22 -12.45 -24.32
C ASP A 308 -8.58 -12.73 -25.69
N PRO A 309 -7.60 -11.92 -26.14
CA PRO A 309 -6.95 -12.10 -27.44
C PRO A 309 -6.09 -13.36 -27.51
N PHE A 310 -5.64 -13.86 -26.35
CA PHE A 310 -4.71 -14.98 -26.22
C PHE A 310 -5.39 -16.34 -26.29
N LYS A 311 -6.71 -16.38 -26.11
CA LYS A 311 -7.50 -17.62 -26.14
C LYS A 311 -7.34 -18.41 -27.45
N THR A 312 -7.23 -17.74 -28.59
CA THR A 312 -7.05 -18.38 -29.91
C THR A 312 -5.64 -18.97 -30.05
N GLN A 313 -4.62 -18.21 -29.63
CA GLN A 313 -3.22 -18.63 -29.63
C GLN A 313 -3.01 -19.88 -28.74
N LEU A 314 -3.53 -19.86 -27.52
CA LEU A 314 -3.47 -21.02 -26.60
C LEU A 314 -4.13 -22.28 -27.16
N ARG A 315 -5.24 -22.12 -27.91
CA ARG A 315 -5.91 -23.25 -28.56
C ARG A 315 -5.07 -23.81 -29.70
N ALA A 316 -4.36 -22.96 -30.46
CA ALA A 316 -3.47 -23.39 -31.52
C ALA A 316 -2.24 -24.14 -30.97
N GLU A 317 -1.59 -23.59 -29.94
CA GLU A 317 -0.47 -24.24 -29.25
C GLU A 317 -0.88 -25.59 -28.63
N GLY A 318 -2.06 -25.64 -28.01
CA GLY A 318 -2.59 -26.88 -27.44
C GLY A 318 -2.83 -27.96 -28.50
N LYS A 319 -3.24 -27.58 -29.72
CA LYS A 319 -3.36 -28.51 -30.85
C LYS A 319 -1.98 -28.97 -31.35
N GLN A 320 -1.01 -28.06 -31.50
CA GLN A 320 0.36 -28.40 -31.91
C GLN A 320 1.04 -29.35 -30.92
N LYS A 321 0.97 -29.07 -29.61
CA LYS A 321 1.51 -29.94 -28.55
C LYS A 321 0.89 -31.34 -28.58
N LYS A 322 -0.40 -31.47 -28.92
CA LYS A 322 -1.06 -32.79 -29.11
C LYS A 322 -0.53 -33.52 -30.34
N ILE A 323 -0.36 -32.82 -31.46
CA ILE A 323 0.21 -33.38 -32.70
C ILE A 323 1.65 -33.87 -32.47
N GLU A 324 2.47 -33.07 -31.78
CA GLU A 324 3.86 -33.43 -31.45
C GLU A 324 3.94 -34.63 -30.50
N LYS A 325 3.08 -34.70 -29.47
CA LYS A 325 2.98 -35.87 -28.58
C LYS A 325 2.55 -37.11 -29.35
N GLY A 326 1.64 -36.97 -30.33
CA GLY A 326 1.26 -38.07 -31.23
C GLY A 326 2.41 -38.55 -32.11
N LYS A 327 3.22 -37.64 -32.67
CA LYS A 327 4.42 -37.97 -33.45
C LYS A 327 5.53 -38.62 -32.60
N LYS A 328 5.74 -38.15 -31.36
CA LYS A 328 6.69 -38.75 -30.40
C LYS A 328 6.26 -40.16 -29.94
N LYS A 329 4.96 -40.42 -29.75
CA LYS A 329 4.46 -41.78 -29.50
C LYS A 329 4.68 -42.73 -30.68
N LYS A 330 4.61 -42.26 -31.92
CA LYS A 330 4.96 -43.06 -33.12
C LYS A 330 6.46 -43.32 -33.26
N LYS A 331 7.32 -42.37 -32.89
CA LYS A 331 8.80 -42.56 -32.89
C LYS A 331 9.33 -43.41 -31.72
N LYS A 332 8.61 -43.51 -30.59
CA LYS A 332 9.00 -44.34 -29.44
C LYS A 332 8.88 -45.86 -29.67
N ASN A 333 8.31 -46.30 -30.79
CA ASN A 333 8.31 -47.71 -31.19
C ASN A 333 9.60 -48.16 -31.92
N GLN A 334 10.62 -47.31 -32.06
CA GLN A 334 11.85 -47.69 -32.78
C GLN A 334 13.19 -47.30 -32.17
N GLU A 335 13.28 -46.66 -31.00
CA GLU A 335 14.59 -46.48 -30.36
C GLU A 335 14.44 -46.20 -28.86
N GLU A 336 14.74 -47.21 -28.05
CA GLU A 336 15.04 -47.07 -26.63
C GLU A 336 16.52 -46.70 -26.44
N LYS A 337 16.76 -45.87 -25.41
CA LYS A 337 18.05 -45.45 -24.84
C LYS A 337 18.78 -44.30 -25.56
N ARG A 338 18.65 -43.09 -25.02
CA ARG A 338 19.65 -42.49 -24.08
C ARG A 338 19.23 -41.09 -23.61
N ASN A 339 19.52 -40.88 -22.33
CA ASN A 339 19.76 -39.67 -21.55
C ASN A 339 18.69 -38.57 -21.45
N SER A 340 18.12 -38.54 -20.24
CA SER A 340 17.56 -37.39 -19.54
C SER A 340 18.69 -36.45 -19.10
N GLU A 341 18.74 -35.26 -19.67
CA GLU A 341 19.43 -34.12 -19.04
C GLU A 341 18.57 -32.87 -19.20
N ASP A 342 18.62 -32.08 -18.13
CA ASP A 342 17.74 -30.98 -17.79
C ASP A 342 17.63 -29.91 -18.88
N LYS A 343 16.39 -29.63 -19.29
CA LYS A 343 16.06 -28.36 -19.95
C LYS A 343 15.48 -27.42 -18.91
N LYS A 344 16.30 -26.43 -18.54
CA LYS A 344 15.85 -25.17 -17.94
C LYS A 344 14.76 -24.58 -18.85
N GLU A 345 13.51 -24.61 -18.40
CA GLU A 345 12.39 -23.90 -19.02
C GLU A 345 12.52 -22.40 -18.71
N SER A 346 13.21 -21.68 -19.58
CA SER A 346 13.01 -20.25 -19.79
C SER A 346 12.45 -20.08 -21.20
N GLU A 347 11.18 -20.44 -21.38
CA GLU A 347 10.37 -20.05 -22.53
C GLU A 347 9.13 -19.36 -21.97
N ASP A 348 8.72 -18.24 -22.57
CA ASP A 348 7.52 -17.49 -22.21
C ASP A 348 6.27 -18.36 -22.41
N VAL A 349 5.96 -19.20 -21.42
CA VAL A 349 4.79 -20.06 -21.46
C VAL A 349 3.57 -19.17 -21.28
N LEU A 350 2.82 -18.95 -22.36
CA LEU A 350 1.54 -18.28 -22.31
C LEU A 350 0.60 -19.05 -21.37
N ILE A 351 0.23 -18.46 -20.24
CA ILE A 351 -0.64 -19.10 -19.25
C ILE A 351 -2.08 -18.64 -19.47
N LYS A 352 -3.00 -19.59 -19.66
CA LYS A 352 -4.45 -19.29 -19.77
C LYS A 352 -4.91 -18.44 -18.58
N GLY A 353 -5.38 -17.23 -18.89
CA GLY A 353 -5.93 -16.28 -17.94
C GLY A 353 -4.95 -15.27 -17.34
N LEU A 354 -3.72 -15.20 -17.85
CA LEU A 354 -2.72 -14.19 -17.51
C LEU A 354 -2.23 -13.46 -18.75
N HIS A 355 -1.90 -12.19 -18.59
CA HIS A 355 -1.13 -11.45 -19.58
C HIS A 355 0.35 -11.87 -19.49
N PRO A 356 1.04 -12.10 -20.62
CA PRO A 356 2.48 -12.36 -20.61
C PRO A 356 3.27 -11.11 -20.20
N GLU A 357 2.82 -9.93 -20.64
CA GLU A 357 3.36 -8.60 -20.30
C GLU A 357 2.20 -7.60 -20.16
N PRO A 358 2.37 -6.49 -19.41
CA PRO A 358 1.37 -5.42 -19.39
C PRO A 358 1.24 -4.83 -20.81
N LEU A 359 0.02 -4.81 -21.36
CA LEU A 359 -0.24 -4.39 -22.74
C LEU A 359 -0.88 -3.00 -22.78
N GLY A 360 -0.35 -2.12 -23.64
CA GLY A 360 -0.91 -0.79 -23.83
C GLY A 360 -0.69 0.11 -22.61
N SER A 361 -1.63 1.03 -22.36
CA SER A 361 -1.58 1.92 -21.18
C SER A 361 -2.07 1.19 -19.93
N ALA A 362 -1.30 1.22 -18.85
CA ALA A 362 -1.70 0.75 -17.52
C ALA A 362 -2.81 1.63 -16.92
N VAL A 363 -2.78 2.94 -17.18
CA VAL A 363 -3.74 3.89 -16.63
C VAL A 363 -5.11 3.78 -17.30
N SER A 364 -5.15 3.65 -18.63
CA SER A 364 -6.40 3.63 -19.41
C SER A 364 -6.83 2.23 -19.89
N HIS A 365 -6.32 1.17 -19.27
CA HIS A 365 -6.68 -0.21 -19.64
C HIS A 365 -8.16 -0.53 -19.37
N CYS A 366 -8.66 -0.09 -18.22
CA CYS A 366 -10.04 -0.29 -17.79
C CYS A 366 -10.93 0.91 -18.16
N SER A 367 -12.23 0.75 -18.00
CA SER A 367 -13.20 1.83 -18.24
C SER A 367 -13.04 3.04 -17.30
N ARG A 368 -12.29 2.89 -16.20
CA ARG A 368 -11.94 3.94 -15.25
C ARG A 368 -10.42 4.08 -15.19
N LEU A 369 -9.94 5.31 -15.09
CA LEU A 369 -8.51 5.59 -15.06
C LEU A 369 -7.88 5.10 -13.75
N LEU A 370 -6.83 4.30 -13.86
CA LEU A 370 -6.10 3.78 -12.72
C LEU A 370 -5.24 4.87 -12.07
N LEU A 371 -5.49 5.11 -10.78
CA LEU A 371 -4.79 6.09 -9.95
C LEU A 371 -3.63 5.46 -9.17
N GLY A 372 -3.79 4.19 -8.77
CA GLY A 372 -2.83 3.50 -7.91
C GLY A 372 -3.30 2.10 -7.52
N SER A 373 -2.63 1.50 -6.55
CA SER A 373 -2.93 0.15 -6.08
C SER A 373 -2.93 0.07 -4.54
N VAL A 374 -3.75 -0.82 -4.02
CA VAL A 374 -3.87 -1.10 -2.59
C VAL A 374 -2.66 -1.91 -2.12
N ALA A 375 -1.91 -1.34 -1.18
CA ALA A 375 -0.83 -2.04 -0.49
C ALA A 375 -1.38 -3.02 0.55
N ARG A 376 -2.44 -2.63 1.28
CA ARG A 376 -3.06 -3.50 2.29
C ARG A 376 -4.53 -3.20 2.44
N GLY A 377 -5.37 -4.22 2.46
CA GLY A 377 -6.82 -4.06 2.59
C GLY A 377 -7.43 -5.20 3.40
N ASP A 378 -8.37 -4.85 4.28
CA ASP A 378 -9.14 -5.79 5.09
C ASP A 378 -10.41 -5.10 5.62
N PHE A 379 -11.29 -5.87 6.27
CA PHE A 379 -12.41 -5.33 7.03
C PHE A 379 -11.96 -4.82 8.40
N SER A 380 -12.28 -3.56 8.72
CA SER A 380 -12.00 -3.00 10.03
C SER A 380 -13.12 -3.27 11.02
N LEU A 381 -12.88 -4.19 11.96
CA LEU A 381 -13.80 -4.46 13.06
C LEU A 381 -14.04 -3.26 13.97
N ALA A 382 -13.02 -2.41 14.17
CA ALA A 382 -13.11 -1.23 15.05
C ALA A 382 -14.16 -0.20 14.62
N GLU A 383 -14.54 -0.24 13.35
CA GLU A 383 -15.19 0.89 12.69
C GLU A 383 -16.30 0.39 11.72
N GLY A 384 -16.47 -0.94 11.60
CA GLY A 384 -17.57 -1.59 10.90
C GLY A 384 -17.54 -1.51 9.37
N ALA A 385 -16.40 -1.17 8.76
CA ALA A 385 -16.30 -0.93 7.32
C ALA A 385 -15.00 -1.50 6.71
N GLY A 386 -15.03 -1.73 5.39
CA GLY A 386 -13.84 -2.09 4.62
C GLY A 386 -12.84 -0.94 4.60
N ARG A 387 -11.58 -1.21 4.95
CA ARG A 387 -10.50 -0.23 4.89
C ARG A 387 -9.31 -0.75 4.15
N CYS A 388 -8.62 0.16 3.49
CA CYS A 388 -7.34 -0.15 2.90
C CYS A 388 -6.40 1.04 2.91
N PHE A 389 -5.12 0.73 2.79
CA PHE A 389 -4.06 1.66 2.52
C PHE A 389 -3.54 1.42 1.11
N ALA A 390 -3.34 2.50 0.39
CA ALA A 390 -2.94 2.47 -1.00
C ALA A 390 -1.85 3.48 -1.27
N PHE A 391 -1.10 3.23 -2.34
CA PHE A 391 -0.24 4.22 -2.95
C PHE A 391 -0.92 4.74 -4.20
N VAL A 392 -1.05 6.06 -4.27
CA VAL A 392 -1.66 6.77 -5.41
C VAL A 392 -0.66 7.76 -6.00
N SER A 393 -0.69 7.92 -7.31
CA SER A 393 0.13 8.94 -7.98
C SER A 393 -0.27 10.34 -7.49
N LEU A 394 0.72 11.19 -7.18
CA LEU A 394 0.48 12.58 -6.79
C LEU A 394 -0.27 13.34 -7.90
N VAL A 395 0.19 13.18 -9.15
CA VAL A 395 -0.41 13.85 -10.32
C VAL A 395 -1.88 13.47 -10.47
N GLY A 396 -2.17 12.17 -10.37
CA GLY A 396 -3.55 11.68 -10.44
C GLY A 396 -4.40 12.13 -9.25
N LEU A 397 -3.83 12.19 -8.04
CA LEU A 397 -4.54 12.66 -6.85
C LEU A 397 -4.93 14.13 -6.98
N LEU A 398 -4.01 14.98 -7.45
CA LEU A 398 -4.29 16.39 -7.68
C LEU A 398 -5.40 16.59 -8.74
N ARG A 399 -5.38 15.78 -9.81
CA ARG A 399 -6.46 15.76 -10.81
C ARG A 399 -7.82 15.46 -10.17
N VAL A 400 -7.89 14.45 -9.30
CA VAL A 400 -9.13 14.07 -8.60
C VAL A 400 -9.63 15.21 -7.71
N ILE A 401 -8.73 15.80 -6.91
CA ILE A 401 -9.07 16.90 -5.99
C ILE A 401 -9.61 18.09 -6.76
N LEU A 402 -8.90 18.55 -7.80
CA LEU A 402 -9.30 19.70 -8.62
C LEU A 402 -10.65 19.45 -9.29
N HIS A 403 -10.81 18.33 -9.99
CA HIS A 403 -12.04 18.02 -10.72
C HIS A 403 -13.25 17.95 -9.78
N GLN A 404 -13.12 17.35 -8.59
CA GLN A 404 -14.24 17.25 -7.64
C GLN A 404 -14.55 18.59 -6.95
N GLN A 405 -13.54 19.43 -6.70
CA GLN A 405 -13.74 20.77 -6.12
C GLN A 405 -14.39 21.73 -7.12
N LEU A 406 -13.94 21.75 -8.38
CA LEU A 406 -14.42 22.66 -9.41
C LEU A 406 -15.83 22.32 -9.90
N VAL A 407 -16.14 21.03 -10.09
CA VAL A 407 -17.45 20.57 -10.58
C VAL A 407 -18.53 20.56 -9.48
N GLY A 408 -18.19 20.98 -8.25
CA GLY A 408 -19.14 21.08 -7.14
C GLY A 408 -19.73 19.73 -6.71
N LEU A 409 -19.08 18.63 -7.05
CA LEU A 409 -19.45 17.27 -6.70
C LEU A 409 -19.12 17.04 -5.23
N ARG A 410 -19.99 17.54 -4.34
CA ARG A 410 -19.81 17.38 -2.91
C ARG A 410 -20.12 15.94 -2.51
N PRO A 411 -19.26 15.34 -1.68
CA PRO A 411 -19.54 14.04 -1.09
C PRO A 411 -20.82 14.04 -0.25
N PRO A 412 -21.60 12.94 -0.23
CA PRO A 412 -22.71 12.79 0.71
C PRO A 412 -22.20 12.99 2.15
N GLY A 413 -22.71 14.02 2.83
CA GLY A 413 -22.28 14.42 4.19
C GLY A 413 -21.56 15.77 4.27
N GLY A 414 -21.33 16.48 3.16
CA GLY A 414 -20.86 17.87 3.18
C GLY A 414 -19.36 18.05 3.47
N GLY A 415 -18.58 16.97 3.48
CA GLY A 415 -17.12 16.99 3.64
C GLY A 415 -16.37 17.45 2.38
N ARG A 416 -15.05 17.56 2.49
CA ARG A 416 -14.12 17.84 1.37
C ARG A 416 -13.28 16.64 0.95
N ARG A 417 -13.62 15.45 1.46
CA ARG A 417 -12.87 14.23 1.17
C ARG A 417 -13.09 13.83 -0.28
N PRO A 418 -12.03 13.67 -1.09
CA PRO A 418 -12.17 13.18 -2.44
C PRO A 418 -12.71 11.75 -2.43
N LEU A 419 -13.56 11.45 -3.40
CA LEU A 419 -14.13 10.13 -3.59
C LEU A 419 -13.38 9.39 -4.70
N VAL A 420 -13.03 8.13 -4.46
CA VAL A 420 -12.37 7.27 -5.43
C VAL A 420 -13.12 5.94 -5.57
N LEU A 421 -12.78 5.17 -6.61
CA LEU A 421 -13.28 3.82 -6.80
C LEU A 421 -12.21 2.79 -6.45
N VAL A 422 -12.60 1.70 -5.80
CA VAL A 422 -11.74 0.55 -5.49
C VAL A 422 -12.33 -0.70 -6.13
N ARG A 423 -11.50 -1.47 -6.82
CA ARG A 423 -11.90 -2.73 -7.47
C ARG A 423 -10.93 -3.85 -7.13
N ASN A 424 -11.43 -4.95 -6.59
CA ASN A 424 -10.64 -6.14 -6.31
C ASN A 424 -10.26 -6.85 -7.62
N LEU A 425 -9.10 -7.52 -7.64
CA LEU A 425 -8.59 -8.21 -8.83
C LEU A 425 -9.51 -9.32 -9.33
N ASN A 426 -10.30 -9.92 -8.43
CA ASN A 426 -11.19 -11.04 -8.71
C ASN A 426 -12.64 -10.62 -9.03
N SER A 427 -12.92 -9.31 -9.05
CA SER A 427 -14.26 -8.76 -9.22
C SER A 427 -14.30 -7.70 -10.32
N LEU A 428 -15.44 -7.58 -10.99
CA LEU A 428 -15.72 -6.48 -11.93
C LEU A 428 -16.37 -5.28 -11.22
N GLN A 429 -16.82 -5.45 -9.97
CA GLN A 429 -17.54 -4.42 -9.23
C GLN A 429 -16.56 -3.37 -8.68
N TYR A 430 -16.80 -2.10 -9.01
CA TYR A 430 -16.16 -0.97 -8.32
C TYR A 430 -16.97 -0.60 -7.08
N TYR A 431 -16.26 -0.24 -6.01
CA TYR A 431 -16.82 0.28 -4.77
C TYR A 431 -16.34 1.70 -4.53
N PHE A 432 -17.23 2.58 -4.09
CA PHE A 432 -16.82 3.92 -3.67
C PHE A 432 -16.06 3.89 -2.35
N ALA A 433 -14.99 4.68 -2.26
CA ALA A 433 -14.22 4.89 -1.04
C ALA A 433 -13.85 6.36 -0.82
N TRP A 434 -13.91 6.79 0.44
CA TRP A 434 -13.36 8.06 0.91
C TRP A 434 -11.84 8.00 0.91
N LEU A 435 -11.20 8.95 0.25
CA LEU A 435 -9.74 9.09 0.28
C LEU A 435 -9.32 10.14 1.31
N SER A 436 -8.32 9.77 2.11
CA SER A 436 -7.70 10.63 3.10
C SER A 436 -6.18 10.42 3.11
N VAL A 437 -5.42 11.49 3.26
CA VAL A 437 -3.94 11.44 3.29
C VAL A 437 -3.51 11.35 4.75
N GLU A 438 -2.95 10.21 5.13
CA GLU A 438 -2.43 10.00 6.48
C GLU A 438 -1.06 10.67 6.62
N LEU A 439 -0.88 11.42 7.70
CA LEU A 439 0.41 11.98 8.06
C LEU A 439 1.22 10.88 8.75
N GLN A 440 2.19 10.34 8.03
CA GLN A 440 3.12 9.36 8.59
C GLN A 440 3.89 10.02 9.73
N TRP A 441 3.74 9.55 10.97
CA TRP A 441 4.70 9.88 12.02
C TRP A 441 5.88 8.90 11.85
N LEU A 442 6.99 9.38 11.31
CA LEU A 442 8.28 8.71 11.51
C LEU A 442 8.88 9.19 12.83
#